data_AF-A0A7Y1XI08-F1
#
_entry.id   AF-A0A7Y1XI08-F1
#
_cell.length_a   1.000
_cell.length_b   1.000
_cell.length_c   1.000
_cell.angle_alpha   90.00
_cell.angle_beta   90.00
_cell.angle_gamma   90.00
#
_symmetry.space_group_name_H-M   'P 1'
#
loop_
_entity.id
_entity.type
_entity.pdbx_description
1 polymer ?
#
loop_
_entity_poly.entity_id
_entity_poly.type
_entity_poly.pdbx_seq_one_letter_code
_entity_poly.pdbx_strand_id
1 'polypeptide(L)' 'MSVEEKIVKKLTATFSPLQLSVDNESHMHAVPANSETHFKVVLVSGQFDGLRQVARHQLV' A
#
# COMPACT_ATOMS: atom_id res chain seq x y z
N MET A 1 2.09 9.96 13.51
CA MET A 1 1.55 9.00 12.52
C MET A 1 2.62 8.72 11.48
N SER A 2 3.06 7.46 11.39
CA SER A 2 4.02 7.00 10.38
C SER A 2 3.42 7.09 8.97
N VAL A 3 4.26 7.02 7.92
CA VAL A 3 3.76 6.94 6.54
C VAL A 3 2.99 5.63 6.34
N GLU A 4 3.45 4.54 6.94
CA GLU A 4 2.76 3.24 6.93
C GLU A 4 1.31 3.35 7.45
N GLU A 5 1.13 3.96 8.63
CA GLU A 5 -0.20 4.15 9.23
C GLU A 5 -1.11 5.00 8.34
N LYS A 6 -0.55 6.02 7.66
CA LYS A 6 -1.30 6.84 6.71
C LYS A 6 -1.73 6.04 5.48
N ILE A 7 -0.87 5.17 4.96
CA ILE A 7 -1.18 4.26 3.84
C ILE A 7 -2.31 3.32 4.26
N VAL A 8 -2.16 2.62 5.39
CA VAL A 8 -3.17 1.68 5.91
C VAL A 8 -4.52 2.37 6.06
N LYS A 9 -4.55 3.56 6.69
CA LYS A 9 -5.80 4.28 6.93
C LYS A 9 -6.49 4.69 5.63
N LYS A 10 -5.75 5.20 4.65
CA LYS A 10 -6.30 5.61 3.35
C LYS A 10 -6.83 4.41 2.57
N LEU A 11 -6.03 3.34 2.46
CA LEU A 11 -6.43 2.15 1.71
C LEU A 11 -7.63 1.45 2.34
N THR A 12 -7.67 1.37 3.68
CA THR A 12 -8.82 0.79 4.40
C THR A 12 -10.09 1.58 4.13
N ALA A 13 -10.03 2.92 4.20
CA ALA A 13 -11.18 3.79 4.00
C ALA A 13 -11.71 3.77 2.55
N THR A 14 -10.82 3.71 1.56
CA THR A 14 -11.21 3.77 0.13
C THR A 14 -11.64 2.42 -0.41
N PHE A 15 -10.94 1.34 -0.05
CA PHE A 15 -11.09 0.04 -0.71
C PHE A 15 -11.91 -0.99 0.07
N SER A 16 -12.20 -0.74 1.36
CA SER A 16 -12.83 -1.70 2.29
C SER A 16 -12.30 -3.12 2.08
N PRO A 17 -10.98 -3.33 2.21
CA PRO A 17 -10.35 -4.55 1.75
C PRO A 17 -10.70 -5.77 2.59
N LEU A 18 -10.72 -6.93 1.94
CA LEU A 18 -10.79 -8.22 2.60
C LEU A 18 -9.45 -8.57 3.28
N GLN A 19 -8.34 -8.11 2.69
CA GLN A 19 -7.00 -8.27 3.23
C GLN A 19 -6.14 -7.06 2.84
N LEU A 20 -5.40 -6.51 3.81
CA LEU A 20 -4.44 -5.43 3.63
C LEU A 20 -3.18 -5.70 4.45
N SER A 21 -2.03 -5.66 3.80
CA SER A 21 -0.70 -5.66 4.42
C SER A 21 0.14 -4.55 3.77
N VAL A 22 0.87 -3.82 4.61
CA VAL A 22 1.77 -2.74 4.20
C VAL A 22 3.07 -2.96 4.95
N ASP A 23 4.15 -3.27 4.23
CA ASP A 23 5.45 -3.56 4.81
C ASP A 23 6.45 -2.46 4.42
N ASN A 24 7.12 -1.86 5.41
CA ASN A 24 8.18 -0.90 5.17
C ASN A 24 9.51 -1.61 4.85
N GLU A 25 9.80 -1.69 3.56
CA GLU A 25 11.02 -2.31 3.02
C GLU A 25 12.16 -1.30 2.82
N SER A 26 12.03 -0.06 3.32
CA SER A 26 13.05 1.00 3.13
C SER A 26 14.44 0.58 3.62
N HIS A 27 14.52 -0.24 4.66
CA HIS A 27 15.79 -0.77 5.20
C HIS A 27 16.54 -1.69 4.22
N MET A 28 15.87 -2.20 3.18
CA MET A 28 16.49 -3.01 2.12
C MET A 28 17.13 -2.16 1.01
N HIS A 29 17.01 -0.82 1.09
CA HIS A 29 17.50 0.12 0.09
C HIS A 29 18.63 1.00 0.64
N ALA A 30 19.39 1.61 -0.26
CA ALA A 30 20.46 2.55 0.09
C ALA A 30 19.88 3.91 0.53
N VAL A 31 19.21 3.93 1.68
CA VAL A 31 18.56 5.10 2.28
C VAL A 31 19.01 5.30 3.73
N PRO A 32 18.96 6.53 4.28
CA PRO A 32 19.27 6.78 5.68
C PRO A 32 18.39 5.96 6.62
N ALA A 33 18.89 5.65 7.81
CA ALA A 33 18.11 4.99 8.86
C ALA A 33 16.83 5.78 9.16
N ASN A 34 15.72 5.08 9.39
CA ASN A 34 14.37 5.61 9.58
C ASN A 34 13.73 6.27 8.34
N SER A 35 14.27 6.04 7.14
CA SER A 35 13.59 6.47 5.91
C SER A 35 12.30 5.66 5.70
N GLU A 36 11.25 6.36 5.25
CA GLU A 36 9.94 5.80 4.90
C GLU A 36 9.69 6.04 3.41
N THR A 37 10.48 5.38 2.56
CA THR A 37 10.54 5.67 1.11
C THR A 37 10.16 4.47 0.24
N HIS A 38 10.26 3.25 0.75
CA HIS A 38 9.87 2.04 0.03
C HIS A 38 8.88 1.21 0.84
N PHE A 39 7.73 0.93 0.23
CA PHE A 39 6.66 0.17 0.84
C PHE A 39 6.17 -0.89 -0.13
N LYS A 40 5.98 -2.09 0.39
CA LYS A 40 5.27 -3.16 -0.29
C LYS A 40 3.84 -3.18 0.23
N VAL A 41 2.88 -3.23 -0.69
CA VAL A 41 1.45 -3.26 -0.36
C VAL A 41 0.82 -4.51 -0.96
N VAL A 42 0.14 -5.29 -0.11
CA VAL A 42 -0.73 -6.39 -0.51
C VAL A 42 -2.16 -6.00 -0.18
N LEU A 43 -2.99 -5.79 -1.21
CA LEU A 43 -4.36 -5.31 -1.08
C LEU A 43 -5.32 -6.21 -1.85
N VAL A 44 -6.28 -6.80 -1.16
CA VAL A 44 -7.37 -7.61 -1.72
C VAL A 44 -8.68 -6.87 -1.55
N SER A 45 -9.30 -6.47 -2.66
CA SER A 45 -10.61 -5.80 -2.68
C SER A 45 -11.40 -6.21 -3.92
N GLY A 46 -12.72 -6.32 -3.76
CA GLY A 46 -13.65 -6.55 -4.87
C GLY A 46 -13.67 -5.39 -5.89
N GLN A 47 -13.21 -4.20 -5.51
CA GLN A 47 -13.10 -3.06 -6.43
C GLN A 47 -12.11 -3.28 -7.58
N PHE A 48 -11.25 -4.30 -7.48
CA PHE A 48 -10.32 -4.67 -8.55
C PHE A 48 -10.89 -5.68 -9.55
N ASP A 49 -12.12 -6.16 -9.35
CA ASP A 49 -12.75 -7.12 -10.25
C ASP A 49 -12.92 -6.54 -11.66
N GLY A 50 -12.62 -7.34 -12.68
CA GLY A 50 -12.63 -6.91 -14.08
C GLY A 50 -11.56 -5.87 -14.49
N LEU A 51 -10.76 -5.32 -13.55
CA LEU A 51 -9.74 -4.32 -13.85
C LEU A 51 -8.39 -4.94 -14.23
N ARG A 52 -7.73 -4.36 -15.23
CA ARG A 52 -6.34 -4.68 -15.60
C ARG A 52 -5.35 -4.12 -14.57
N GLN A 53 -4.14 -4.68 -14.52
CA GLN A 53 -3.10 -4.30 -13.54
C GLN A 53 -2.85 -2.78 -13.46
N VAL A 54 -2.67 -2.11 -14.59
CA VAL A 54 -2.42 -0.66 -14.63
C VAL A 54 -3.59 0.13 -14.03
N ALA A 55 -4.83 -0.25 -14.35
CA ALA A 55 -6.02 0.40 -13.80
C ALA A 55 -6.13 0.21 -12.29
N ARG A 56 -5.75 -0.96 -11.77
CA ARG A 56 -5.69 -1.20 -10.31
C ARG A 56 -4.68 -0.27 -9.64
N HIS A 57 -3.49 -0.12 -10.23
CA HIS A 57 -2.45 0.78 -9.71
C HIS A 57 -2.87 2.25 -9.76
N GLN A 58 -3.62 2.68 -10.78
CA GLN A 58 -4.10 4.06 -10.90
C GLN A 58 -5.17 4.44 -9.86
N LEU A 59 -5.89 3.45 -9.32
CA LEU A 59 -6.91 3.69 -8.28
C LEU A 59 -6.29 3.89 -6.88
N VAL A 60 -5.09 3.35 -6.66
CA VAL A 60 -4.37 3.31 -5.37
C VAL A 60 -3.63 4.62 -5.13
#